data_AF-A0A7V2SRZ8-F1
#
_entry.id   AF-A0A7V2SRZ8-F1
#
_cell.length_a   1.000
_cell.length_b   1.000
_cell.length_c   1.000
_cell.angle_alpha   90.00
_cell.angle_beta   90.00
_cell.angle_gamma   90.00
#
_symmetry.space_group_name_H-M   'P 1'
#
loop_
_entity.id
_entity.type
_entity.pdbx_description
1 polymer ?
#
loop_
_entity_poly.entity_id
_entity_poly.type
_entity_poly.pdbx_seq_one_letter_code
_entity_poly.pdbx_strand_id
1 'polypeptide(L)' 'MLKEFIKNMPKVELHMHVEGSMQAETLWALAHKNNYKIEYNDIEQLKTAYQFNSLTEFIDMFMLGTRVIK' A
#
# COMPACT_ATOMS: atom_id res chain seq x y z
N MET A 1 10.67 -3.49 27.03
CA MET A 1 9.57 -3.37 28.01
C MET A 1 8.42 -2.50 27.48
N LEU A 2 8.61 -1.22 27.12
CA LEU A 2 7.52 -0.37 26.61
C LEU A 2 6.97 -0.77 25.21
N LYS A 3 7.84 -1.06 24.23
CA LYS A 3 7.41 -1.48 22.88
C LYS A 3 6.54 -2.74 22.90
N GLU A 4 6.96 -3.74 23.69
CA GLU A 4 6.23 -4.99 23.91
C GLU A 4 4.85 -4.74 24.52
N PHE A 5 4.81 -3.88 25.56
CA PHE A 5 3.56 -3.47 26.21
C PHE A 5 2.59 -2.79 25.23
N ILE A 6 3.06 -1.83 24.42
CA ILE A 6 2.23 -1.14 23.41
C ILE A 6 1.71 -2.13 22.36
N LYS A 7 2.57 -3.04 21.88
CA LYS A 7 2.19 -4.04 20.86
C LYS A 7 1.06 -4.95 21.37
N ASN A 8 1.15 -5.41 22.62
CA ASN A 8 0.21 -6.38 23.19
C ASN A 8 -1.09 -5.78 23.74
N MET A 9 -1.21 -4.45 23.81
CA MET A 9 -2.45 -3.80 24.23
C MET A 9 -3.58 -4.09 23.23
N PRO A 10 -4.81 -4.42 23.66
CA PRO A 10 -5.96 -4.49 22.77
C PRO A 10 -6.29 -3.09 22.23
N LYS A 11 -6.62 -2.99 20.94
CA LYS A 11 -6.83 -1.71 20.24
C LYS A 11 -8.09 -1.79 19.38
N VAL A 12 -8.72 -0.65 19.17
CA VAL A 12 -9.77 -0.47 18.15
C VAL A 12 -9.25 0.54 17.14
N GLU A 13 -9.38 0.22 15.86
CA GLU A 13 -9.05 1.10 14.74
C GLU A 13 -10.35 1.67 14.16
N LEU A 14 -10.54 2.98 14.30
CA LEU A 14 -11.79 3.67 13.91
C LEU A 14 -11.72 4.32 12.52
N HIS A 15 -10.50 4.49 11.98
CA HIS A 15 -10.27 5.08 10.67
C HIS A 15 -9.13 4.34 9.98
N MET A 16 -9.50 3.51 9.01
CA MET A 16 -8.57 2.88 8.09
C MET A 16 -9.24 2.81 6.72
N HIS A 17 -8.46 3.08 5.67
CA HIS A 17 -8.84 2.75 4.30
C HIS A 17 -8.26 1.39 3.98
N VAL A 18 -9.10 0.42 3.59
CA VAL A 18 -8.63 -0.95 3.29
C VAL A 18 -7.63 -0.92 2.13
N GLU A 19 -7.94 -0.12 1.11
CA GLU A 19 -7.09 0.10 -0.05
C GLU A 19 -5.76 0.80 0.34
N GLY A 20 -5.79 1.62 1.39
CA GLY A 20 -4.60 2.30 1.93
C GLY A 20 -3.70 1.39 2.76
N SER A 21 -4.14 0.18 3.08
CA SER A 21 -3.32 -0.86 3.73
C SER A 21 -2.55 -1.74 2.73
N MET A 22 -2.76 -1.52 1.42
CA MET A 22 -2.12 -2.31 0.37
C MET A 22 -0.61 -2.06 0.34
N GLN A 23 0.17 -3.13 0.40
CA GLN A 23 1.62 -3.08 0.25
C GLN A 23 2.03 -3.17 -1.22
N ALA A 24 3.23 -2.70 -1.54
CA ALA A 24 3.82 -2.78 -2.89
C ALA A 24 3.76 -4.21 -3.47
N GLU A 25 4.06 -5.22 -2.66
CA GLU A 25 4.04 -6.63 -3.05
C GLU A 25 2.64 -7.09 -3.43
N THR A 26 1.63 -6.61 -2.72
CA THR A 26 0.22 -6.94 -3.02
C THR A 26 -0.23 -6.24 -4.30
N LEU A 27 0.09 -4.96 -4.46
CA LEU A 27 -0.20 -4.20 -5.68
C LEU A 27 0.43 -4.88 -6.90
N TRP A 28 1.72 -5.25 -6.80
CA TRP A 28 2.46 -5.96 -7.84
C TRP A 28 1.79 -7.28 -8.20
N ALA A 29 1.50 -8.12 -7.20
CA ALA A 29 0.86 -9.41 -7.42
C ALA A 29 -0.53 -9.28 -8.07
N LEU A 30 -1.33 -8.31 -7.64
CA LEU A 30 -2.66 -8.04 -8.21
C LEU A 30 -2.56 -7.50 -9.64
N ALA A 31 -1.63 -6.59 -9.92
CA ALA A 31 -1.40 -6.06 -11.25
C ALA A 31 -1.09 -7.19 -12.25
N HIS A 32 -0.15 -8.07 -11.90
CA HIS A 32 0.19 -9.25 -12.71
C HIS A 32 -0.98 -10.23 -12.84
N LYS A 33 -1.64 -10.58 -11.74
CA LYS A 33 -2.79 -11.49 -11.74
C LYS A 33 -3.90 -10.99 -12.65
N ASN A 34 -4.14 -9.68 -12.67
CA ASN A 34 -5.24 -9.06 -13.40
C ASN A 34 -4.86 -8.58 -14.80
N ASN A 35 -3.61 -8.82 -15.23
CA ASN A 35 -3.05 -8.30 -16.49
C ASN A 35 -3.17 -6.76 -16.62
N TYR A 36 -3.01 -6.05 -15.50
CA TYR A 36 -2.99 -4.60 -15.47
C TYR A 36 -1.54 -4.11 -15.56
N LYS A 37 -1.23 -3.34 -16.61
CA LYS A 37 0.12 -2.78 -16.81
C LYS A 37 0.34 -1.62 -15.85
N ILE A 38 1.41 -1.67 -15.07
CA ILE A 38 1.89 -0.59 -14.21
C ILE A 38 3.23 -0.05 -14.74
N GLU A 39 3.61 1.16 -14.33
CA GLU A 39 4.78 1.89 -14.85
C GLU A 39 6.12 1.44 -14.24
N TYR A 40 6.09 0.51 -13.30
CA TYR A 40 7.26 0.01 -12.58
C TYR A 40 7.78 -1.27 -13.25
N ASN A 41 9.10 -1.33 -13.48
CA ASN A 41 9.72 -2.46 -14.18
C ASN A 41 9.95 -3.67 -13.27
N ASP A 42 10.08 -3.44 -11.97
CA ASP A 42 10.27 -4.47 -10.95
C ASP A 42 9.68 -4.02 -9.60
N ILE A 43 9.61 -4.95 -8.65
CA ILE A 43 9.07 -4.72 -7.31
C ILE A 43 9.90 -3.72 -6.48
N GLU A 44 11.20 -3.61 -6.72
CA GLU A 44 12.08 -2.71 -5.96
C GLU A 44 11.86 -1.24 -6.36
N GLN A 45 11.64 -0.98 -7.65
CA GLN A 45 11.19 0.32 -8.14
C GLN A 45 9.84 0.71 -7.53
N LEU A 46 8.89 -0.23 -7.48
CA LEU A 46 7.57 0.03 -6.89
C LEU A 46 7.66 0.33 -5.37
N LYS A 47 8.47 -0.41 -4.61
CA LYS A 47 8.71 -0.12 -3.18
C LYS A 47 9.28 1.27 -2.96
N THR A 48 10.18 1.71 -3.84
CA THR A 48 10.76 3.06 -3.76
C THR A 48 9.70 4.15 -3.96
N ALA A 49 8.64 3.87 -4.73
CA ALA A 49 7.53 4.78 -4.95
C ALA A 49 6.58 4.94 -3.74
N TYR A 50 6.70 4.10 -2.69
CA TYR A 50 5.94 4.23 -1.43
C TYR A 50 6.54 5.29 -0.48
N GLN A 51 7.27 6.26 -1.01
CA GLN A 51 7.78 7.44 -0.30
C GLN A 51 7.08 8.67 -0.85
N PHE A 52 6.27 9.34 -0.02
CA PHE A 52 5.40 10.44 -0.44
C PHE A 52 5.85 11.76 0.17
N ASN A 53 5.92 12.82 -0.65
CA ASN A 53 6.21 14.18 -0.22
C ASN A 53 4.96 15.07 -0.12
N SER A 54 3.82 14.57 -0.59
CA SER A 54 2.55 15.27 -0.53
C SER A 54 1.37 14.31 -0.43
N LEU A 55 0.22 14.83 0.00
CA LEU A 55 -1.03 14.08 -0.01
C LEU A 55 -1.41 13.66 -1.45
N THR A 56 -1.12 14.50 -2.43
CA THR A 56 -1.42 14.20 -3.84
C THR A 56 -0.63 12.99 -4.33
N GLU A 57 0.67 12.92 -4.05
CA GLU A 57 1.49 11.75 -4.40
C GLU A 57 0.97 10.46 -3.75
N PHE A 58 0.57 10.54 -2.48
CA PHE A 58 -0.08 9.42 -1.81
C PHE A 58 -1.39 9.00 -2.51
N ILE A 59 -2.25 9.96 -2.85
CA ILE A 59 -3.53 9.70 -3.52
C ILE A 59 -3.31 9.05 -4.89
N ASP A 60 -2.30 9.48 -5.64
CA ASP A 60 -1.99 8.88 -6.95
C ASP A 60 -1.64 7.39 -6.81
N MET A 61 -0.81 7.04 -5.82
CA MET A 61 -0.50 5.63 -5.52
C MET A 61 -1.69 4.86 -4.95
N PHE A 62 -2.49 5.48 -4.09
CA PHE A 62 -3.73 4.88 -3.58
C PHE A 62 -4.69 4.54 -4.73
N MET A 63 -4.88 5.46 -5.68
CA MET A 63 -5.71 5.27 -6.87
C MET A 63 -5.14 4.22 -7.83
N LEU A 64 -3.82 4.07 -7.91
CA LEU A 64 -3.22 2.93 -8.61
C LEU A 64 -3.61 1.60 -7.94
N GLY A 65 -3.54 1.55 -6.60
CA GLY A 65 -3.96 0.39 -5.81
C GLY A 65 -5.42 -0.01 -6.06
N THR A 66 -6.33 0.96 -6.21
CA THR A 66 -7.75 0.67 -6.54
C THR A 66 -7.93 0.13 -7.95
N ARG A 67 -7.14 0.59 -8.94
CA ARG A 67 -7.22 0.15 -10.34
C ARG A 67 -6.73 -1.26 -10.58
N VAL A 68 -5.83 -1.78 -9.73
CA VAL A 68 -5.34 -3.15 -9.86
C VAL A 68 -6.29 -4.18 -9.24
N ILE A 69 -7.29 -3.74 -8.48
CA ILE A 69 -8.37 -4.59 -7.94
C ILE A 69 -9.44 -4.73 -9.03
N LYS A 70 -9.85 -5.97 -9.34
CA LYS A 70 -10.95 -6.28 -10.27
C LYS A 70 -12.21 -6.63 -9.50
#